data_AF-A0A957DI09-F1
#
_entry.id   AF-A0A957DI09-F1
#
_cell.length_a   1.000
_cell.length_b   1.000
_cell.length_c   1.000
_cell.angle_alpha   90.00
_cell.angle_beta   90.00
_cell.angle_gamma   90.00
#
_symmetry.space_group_name_H-M   'P 1'
#
loop_
_entity.id
_entity.type
_entity.pdbx_description
1 polymer ?
#
loop_
_entity_poly.entity_id
_entity_poly.type
_entity_poly.pdbx_seq_one_letter_code
_entity_poly.pdbx_strand_id
1 'polypeptide(L)'
;MPATLTEVGRADSAVVAVRAAQMRKQAQGAQRVVAFVEQTLTPKEREVARLGTLNPDWTYEQIALFLGKRPRTVDSQLQAVYRKLEEAFGIQGASRGAMMRMLGR
;
A
#
# COMPACT_ATOMS: atom_id res chain seq x y z
N MET A 1 -19.21 -18.95 49.60
CA MET A 1 -17.96 -18.92 48.82
C MET A 1 -18.21 -18.11 47.55
N PRO A 2 -17.95 -16.78 47.51
CA PRO A 2 -18.16 -16.00 46.29
C PRO A 2 -16.97 -16.16 45.34
N ALA A 3 -17.25 -16.51 44.09
CA ALA A 3 -16.26 -16.65 43.03
C ALA A 3 -15.67 -15.27 42.64
N THR A 4 -14.38 -15.13 42.93
CA THR A 4 -13.34 -14.43 42.15
C THR A 4 -13.80 -13.34 41.17
N LEU A 5 -13.76 -12.09 41.66
CA LEU A 5 -13.79 -10.84 40.87
C LEU A 5 -12.54 -10.64 39.97
N THR A 6 -11.73 -11.68 39.76
CA THR A 6 -10.36 -11.61 39.21
C THR A 6 -10.28 -11.99 37.74
N GLU A 7 -11.32 -12.61 37.17
CA GLU A 7 -11.30 -13.04 35.76
C GLU A 7 -11.71 -11.93 34.77
N VAL A 8 -12.52 -10.95 35.20
CA VAL A 8 -13.04 -9.90 34.30
C VAL A 8 -11.94 -8.90 33.86
N GLY A 9 -10.97 -8.57 34.73
CA GLY A 9 -9.87 -7.64 34.38
C GLY A 9 -8.80 -8.22 33.44
N ARG A 10 -8.68 -9.55 33.38
CA ARG A 10 -7.68 -10.24 32.53
C ARG A 10 -8.12 -10.30 31.06
N ALA A 11 -9.43 -10.42 30.82
CA ALA A 11 -9.99 -10.43 29.46
C ALA A 11 -9.87 -9.05 28.78
N ASP A 12 -10.10 -7.96 29.52
CA ASP A 12 -10.02 -6.59 28.99
C ASP A 12 -8.57 -6.22 28.57
N SER A 13 -7.60 -6.63 29.37
CA SER A 13 -6.16 -6.42 29.10
C SER A 13 -5.68 -7.14 27.83
N ALA A 14 -6.22 -8.34 27.54
CA ALA A 14 -5.87 -9.09 26.34
C ALA A 14 -6.42 -8.43 25.07
N VAL A 15 -7.65 -7.91 25.11
CA VAL A 15 -8.27 -7.19 23.97
C VAL A 15 -7.51 -5.89 23.67
N VAL A 16 -7.11 -5.15 24.70
CA VAL A 16 -6.30 -3.93 24.55
C VAL A 16 -4.91 -4.25 23.98
N ALA A 17 -4.26 -5.32 24.45
CA ALA A 17 -2.95 -5.75 23.93
C ALA A 17 -3.00 -6.18 22.46
N VAL A 18 -4.04 -6.93 22.05
CA VAL A 18 -4.24 -7.33 20.65
C VAL A 18 -4.49 -6.11 19.77
N ARG A 19 -5.33 -5.16 20.20
CA ARG A 19 -5.56 -3.90 19.46
C ARG A 19 -4.28 -3.07 19.32
N ALA A 20 -3.50 -2.94 20.38
CA ALA A 20 -2.23 -2.21 20.34
C ALA A 20 -1.22 -2.89 19.40
N ALA A 21 -1.13 -4.22 19.43
CA ALA A 21 -0.29 -4.99 18.49
C ALA A 21 -0.76 -4.81 17.04
N GLN A 22 -2.08 -4.78 16.80
CA GLN A 22 -2.65 -4.58 15.47
C GLN A 22 -2.38 -3.17 14.94
N MET A 23 -2.53 -2.13 15.76
CA MET A 23 -2.19 -0.76 15.38
C MET A 23 -0.71 -0.61 15.05
N ARG A 24 0.19 -1.26 15.82
CA ARG A 24 1.63 -1.28 15.52
C ARG A 24 1.94 -1.95 14.19
N LYS A 25 1.32 -3.10 13.91
CA LYS A 25 1.48 -3.79 12.61
C LYS A 25 0.98 -2.92 11.44
N GLN A 26 -0.15 -2.23 11.61
CA GLN A 26 -0.68 -1.31 10.60
C GLN A 26 0.24 -0.10 10.38
N ALA A 27 0.75 0.50 11.46
CA ALA A 27 1.69 1.62 11.38
C ALA A 27 3.00 1.22 10.69
N GLN A 28 3.53 0.02 11.00
CA GLN A 28 4.71 -0.54 10.33
C GLN A 28 4.45 -0.81 8.84
N GLY A 29 3.28 -1.34 8.50
CA GLY A 29 2.87 -1.53 7.10
C GLY A 29 2.83 -0.20 6.33
N ALA A 30 2.19 0.81 6.90
CA ALA A 30 2.11 2.15 6.31
C ALA A 30 3.50 2.79 6.11
N GLN A 31 4.39 2.67 7.11
CA GLN A 31 5.77 3.16 6.99
C GLN A 31 6.55 2.46 5.88
N ARG A 32 6.39 1.14 5.72
CA ARG A 32 7.04 0.39 4.63
C ARG A 32 6.56 0.84 3.25
N VAL A 33 5.27 1.12 3.11
CA VAL A 33 4.71 1.64 1.86
C VAL A 33 5.25 3.04 1.55
N VAL A 34 5.28 3.94 2.54
CA VAL A 34 5.84 5.29 2.37
C VAL A 34 7.31 5.22 1.98
N ALA A 35 8.11 4.42 2.70
CA ALA A 35 9.52 4.23 2.39
C ALA A 35 9.74 3.69 0.97
N PHE A 36 8.92 2.73 0.51
CA PHE A 36 8.97 2.23 -0.87
C PHE A 36 8.71 3.33 -1.90
N VAL A 37 7.65 4.13 -1.71
CA VAL A 37 7.29 5.21 -2.63
C VAL A 37 8.36 6.29 -2.67
N GLU A 38 8.97 6.62 -1.53
CA GLU A 38 9.97 7.68 -1.42
C GLU A 38 11.36 7.25 -1.88
N GLN A 39 11.79 6.03 -1.56
CA GLN A 39 13.17 5.56 -1.74
C GLN A 39 13.35 4.68 -2.98
N THR A 40 12.32 3.96 -3.42
CA THR A 40 12.44 2.98 -4.53
C THR A 40 11.90 3.52 -5.85
N LEU A 41 10.85 4.35 -5.81
CA LEU A 41 10.27 4.95 -7.01
C LEU A 41 10.97 6.26 -7.36
N THR A 42 11.34 6.40 -8.63
CA THR A 42 11.79 7.67 -9.20
C THR A 42 10.64 8.68 -9.22
N PRO A 43 10.92 10.00 -9.33
CA PRO A 43 9.87 11.02 -9.39
C PRO A 43 8.84 10.77 -10.50
N LYS A 44 9.29 10.29 -11.68
CA LYS A 44 8.41 9.99 -12.82
C LYS A 44 7.52 8.77 -12.55
N GLU A 45 8.08 7.72 -11.98
CA GLU A 45 7.32 6.51 -11.61
C GLU A 45 6.29 6.80 -10.52
N ARG A 46 6.67 7.61 -9.52
CA ARG A 46 5.77 8.04 -8.44
C ARG A 46 4.58 8.82 -8.96
N GLU A 47 4.82 9.73 -9.91
CA GLU A 47 3.77 10.53 -10.54
C GLU A 47 2.75 9.66 -11.27
N VAL A 48 3.23 8.69 -12.06
CA VAL A 48 2.36 7.75 -12.79
C VAL A 48 1.62 6.81 -11.85
N ALA A 49 2.30 6.24 -10.84
CA ALA A 49 1.69 5.39 -9.82
C ALA A 49 0.59 6.14 -9.05
N ARG A 50 0.87 7.40 -8.65
CA ARG A 50 -0.10 8.26 -7.96
C ARG A 50 -1.35 8.50 -8.82
N LEU A 51 -1.20 8.85 -10.09
CA LEU A 51 -2.34 9.05 -10.99
C LEU A 51 -3.13 7.77 -11.23
N GLY A 52 -2.43 6.63 -11.40
CA GLY A 52 -3.04 5.33 -11.58
C GLY A 52 -3.84 4.84 -10.36
N THR A 53 -3.41 5.23 -9.15
CA THR A 53 -4.09 4.93 -7.88
C THR A 53 -5.24 5.91 -7.59
N LEU A 54 -5.06 7.20 -7.83
CA LEU A 54 -6.11 8.21 -7.60
C LEU A 54 -7.26 8.12 -8.61
N ASN A 55 -6.98 7.64 -9.83
CA ASN A 55 -7.95 7.53 -10.91
C ASN A 55 -8.01 6.08 -11.43
N PRO A 56 -8.72 5.18 -10.73
CA PRO A 56 -8.72 3.76 -11.07
C PRO A 56 -9.29 3.45 -12.46
N ASP A 57 -10.23 4.25 -12.92
CA ASP A 57 -10.89 4.09 -14.23
C ASP A 57 -10.07 4.66 -15.39
N TRP A 58 -8.98 5.38 -15.09
CA TRP A 58 -8.20 6.00 -16.16
C TRP A 58 -7.42 4.96 -16.95
N THR A 59 -7.46 5.07 -18.27
CA THR A 59 -6.61 4.28 -19.16
C THR A 59 -5.18 4.83 -19.16
N TYR A 60 -4.23 4.03 -19.65
CA TYR A 60 -2.85 4.50 -19.82
C TYR A 60 -2.75 5.68 -20.77
N GLU A 61 -3.64 5.77 -21.75
CA GLU A 61 -3.74 6.90 -22.68
C GLU A 61 -4.22 8.17 -21.98
N GLN A 62 -5.20 8.06 -21.09
CA GLN A 62 -5.69 9.21 -20.31
C GLN A 62 -4.62 9.72 -19.32
N ILE A 63 -3.91 8.81 -18.64
CA ILE A 63 -2.78 9.18 -17.79
C ILE A 63 -1.67 9.84 -18.63
N ALA A 64 -1.38 9.29 -19.82
CA ALA A 64 -0.37 9.84 -20.71
C ALA A 64 -0.74 11.23 -21.22
N LEU A 65 -2.00 11.43 -21.61
CA LEU A 65 -2.54 12.72 -22.03
C LEU A 65 -2.41 13.75 -20.91
N PHE A 66 -2.81 13.39 -19.69
CA PHE A 66 -2.70 14.27 -18.52
C PHE A 66 -1.25 14.66 -18.21
N LEU A 67 -0.31 13.74 -18.41
CA LEU A 67 1.11 13.96 -18.15
C LEU A 67 1.88 14.58 -19.33
N GLY A 68 1.25 14.80 -20.49
CA GLY A 68 1.94 15.19 -21.72
C GLY A 68 2.99 14.17 -22.19
N LYS A 69 2.77 12.88 -21.90
CA LYS A 69 3.68 11.77 -22.22
C LYS A 69 3.09 10.88 -23.31
N ARG A 70 3.92 10.00 -23.89
CA ARG A 70 3.43 8.94 -24.79
C ARG A 70 2.82 7.80 -23.96
N PRO A 71 1.72 7.16 -24.41
CA PRO A 71 1.11 6.01 -23.71
C PRO A 71 2.10 4.89 -23.40
N ARG A 72 2.99 4.58 -24.35
CA ARG A 72 4.06 3.58 -24.18
C ARG A 72 5.02 3.91 -23.03
N THR A 73 5.29 5.20 -22.78
CA THR A 73 6.13 5.63 -21.66
C THR A 73 5.44 5.39 -20.33
N VAL A 74 4.13 5.66 -20.25
CA VAL A 74 3.31 5.40 -19.06
C VAL A 74 3.25 3.91 -18.76
N ASP A 75 3.00 3.08 -19.78
CA ASP A 75 3.03 1.62 -19.65
C ASP A 75 4.37 1.13 -19.12
N SER A 76 5.48 1.55 -19.72
CA SER A 76 6.83 1.16 -19.28
C SER A 76 7.13 1.57 -17.84
N GLN A 77 6.67 2.77 -17.43
CA GLN A 77 6.84 3.27 -16.07
C GLN A 77 5.98 2.49 -15.06
N LEU A 78 4.75 2.15 -15.41
CA LEU A 78 3.90 1.29 -14.56
C LEU A 78 4.46 -0.13 -14.42
N GLN A 79 4.98 -0.71 -15.51
CA GLN A 79 5.64 -2.02 -15.46
C GLN A 79 6.90 -2.01 -14.58
N ALA A 80 7.65 -0.90 -14.59
CA ALA A 80 8.79 -0.73 -13.68
C ALA A 80 8.32 -0.61 -12.21
N VAL A 81 7.24 0.13 -11.95
CA VAL A 81 6.62 0.22 -10.62
C VAL A 81 6.16 -1.15 -10.14
N TYR A 82 5.48 -1.93 -10.99
CA TYR A 82 5.01 -3.27 -10.64
C TYR A 82 6.17 -4.18 -10.27
N ARG A 83 7.21 -4.27 -11.10
CA ARG A 83 8.41 -5.07 -10.77
C ARG A 83 9.04 -4.69 -9.44
N LYS A 84 9.20 -3.38 -9.18
CA LYS A 84 9.71 -2.89 -7.89
C LYS A 84 8.81 -3.28 -6.71
N LEU A 85 7.49 -3.28 -6.90
CA LEU A 85 6.53 -3.75 -5.90
C LEU A 85 6.70 -5.25 -5.64
N GLU A 86 6.92 -6.06 -6.68
CA GLU A 86 7.19 -7.49 -6.54
C GLU A 86 8.45 -7.72 -5.72
N GLU A 87 9.54 -7.01 -6.04
CA GLU A 87 10.83 -7.12 -5.37
C GLU A 87 10.77 -6.66 -3.91
N ALA A 88 10.11 -5.55 -3.63
CA ALA A 88 10.07 -4.95 -2.29
C ALA A 88 9.11 -5.67 -1.32
N PHE A 89 8.06 -6.30 -1.83
CA PHE A 89 7.01 -6.90 -1.01
C PHE A 89 6.84 -8.41 -1.21
N GLY A 90 7.57 -9.03 -2.14
CA GLY A 90 7.51 -10.46 -2.43
C GLY A 90 6.18 -10.89 -3.06
N ILE A 91 5.47 -9.98 -3.72
CA ILE A 91 4.19 -10.26 -4.37
C ILE A 91 4.48 -10.73 -5.79
N GLN A 92 4.09 -11.94 -6.18
CA GLN A 92 4.16 -12.37 -7.57
C GLN A 92 2.95 -11.84 -8.35
N GLY A 93 3.19 -11.31 -9.55
CA GLY A 93 2.14 -10.78 -10.42
C GLY A 93 1.61 -9.44 -9.92
N ALA A 94 2.49 -8.53 -9.49
CA ALA A 94 2.06 -7.20 -9.12
C ALA A 94 1.33 -6.55 -10.30
N SER A 95 0.11 -6.13 -10.03
CA SER A 95 -0.79 -5.53 -11.01
C SER A 95 -1.28 -4.19 -10.49
N ARG A 96 -2.00 -3.44 -11.33
CA ARG A 96 -2.69 -2.23 -10.92
C ARG A 96 -3.54 -2.44 -9.66
N GLY A 97 -4.25 -3.57 -9.58
CA GLY A 97 -5.05 -3.91 -8.40
C GLY A 97 -4.22 -4.19 -7.14
N ALA A 98 -3.04 -4.82 -7.29
CA ALA A 98 -2.11 -4.99 -6.15
C ALA A 98 -1.51 -3.66 -5.70
N MET A 99 -1.13 -2.80 -6.65
CA MET A 99 -0.68 -1.44 -6.40
C MET A 99 -1.76 -0.62 -5.70
N MET A 100 -3.01 -0.71 -6.14
CA MET A 100 -4.15 -0.06 -5.47
C MET A 100 -4.30 -0.53 -4.04
N ARG A 101 -4.35 -1.84 -3.79
CA ARG A 101 -4.46 -2.37 -2.42
C ARG A 101 -3.33 -1.95 -1.48
N MET A 102 -2.15 -1.64 -2.02
CA MET A 102 -1.00 -1.21 -1.21
C MET A 102 -0.88 0.30 -1.07
N LEU A 103 -1.25 1.08 -2.09
CA LEU A 103 -1.13 2.55 -2.12
C LEU A 103 -2.43 3.27 -1.80
N GLY A 104 -3.56 2.58 -1.87
CA GLY A 104 -4.92 3.09 -1.68
C GLY A 104 -5.67 2.17 -0.73
N ARG A 105 -5.93 2.69 0.47
CA ARG A 105 -6.81 2.20 1.55
C ARG A 105 -7.56 0.89 1.30
#